data_AF-A0A090WWK5-F1
#
_entry.id   AF-A0A090WWK5-F1
#
_cell.length_a   1.000
_cell.length_b   1.000
_cell.length_c   1.000
_cell.angle_alpha   90.00
_cell.angle_beta   90.00
_cell.angle_gamma   90.00
#
_symmetry.space_group_name_H-M   'P 1'
#
loop_
_entity.id
_entity.type
_entity.pdbx_description
1 polymer ?
#
loop_
_entity_poly.entity_id
_entity_poly.type
_entity_poly.pdbx_seq_one_letter_code
_entity_poly.pdbx_strand_id
1 'polypeptide(L)'
;MVIADWNNGLKFFELVWDGNQKHLTELPLEPKIWSSSTLYNPSMRTERANWFEDFKSDNKLDASALLNFHKTAGKGNLDYGVIMNRYLVRTTSITQIEKKGNCANMHYENLLKGQQVSKTLKFPVTVNG
;
A
#
# COMPACT_ATOMS: atom_id res chain seq x y z
N MET A 1 11.23 -2.29 -3.88
CA MET A 1 11.06 -2.80 -2.50
C MET A 1 11.01 -1.61 -1.56
N VAL A 2 10.11 -1.62 -0.58
CA VAL A 2 10.05 -0.57 0.45
C VAL A 2 10.58 -1.16 1.75
N ILE A 3 11.43 -0.41 2.43
CA ILE A 3 12.04 -0.79 3.70
C ILE A 3 11.58 0.22 4.74
N ALA A 4 11.09 -0.27 5.88
CA ALA A 4 10.86 0.52 7.07
C ALA A 4 11.96 0.19 8.07
N ASP A 5 12.83 1.17 8.36
CA ASP A 5 13.82 1.07 9.43
C ASP A 5 13.38 1.96 10.59
N TRP A 6 13.60 1.48 11.80
CA TRP A 6 13.24 2.19 13.02
C TRP A 6 14.30 2.08 14.12
N ASN A 7 15.51 1.61 13.81
CA ASN A 7 16.56 1.49 14.82
C ASN A 7 17.02 2.86 15.33
N ASN A 8 17.08 3.87 14.46
CA ASN A 8 17.52 5.24 14.78
C ASN A 8 16.47 6.27 14.32
N GLY A 9 15.22 6.07 14.75
CA GLY A 9 14.06 6.82 14.27
C GLY A 9 13.45 6.21 13.01
N LEU A 10 12.18 6.52 12.75
CA LEU A 10 11.46 5.97 11.61
C LEU A 10 11.99 6.56 10.30
N LYS A 11 12.50 5.68 9.44
CA LYS A 11 12.96 6.00 8.08
C LYS A 11 12.35 5.02 7.10
N PHE A 12 11.94 5.54 5.95
CA PHE A 12 11.55 4.72 4.82
C PHE A 12 12.61 4.78 3.73
N PHE A 13 12.87 3.64 3.09
CA PHE A 13 13.75 3.57 1.94
C PHE A 13 13.06 2.85 0.79
N GLU A 14 13.35 3.28 -0.42
CA GLU A 14 13.00 2.59 -1.64
C GLU A 14 14.25 1.98 -2.26
N LEU A 15 14.17 0.69 -2.59
CA LEU A 15 15.17 -0.02 -3.37
C LEU A 15 14.57 -0.42 -4.72
N VAL A 16 15.11 0.11 -5.81
CA VAL A 16 14.75 -0.21 -7.20
C VAL A 16 15.97 -0.76 -7.92
N TRP A 17 15.80 -1.81 -8.71
CA TRP A 17 16.84 -2.30 -9.63
C TRP A 17 16.41 -1.99 -11.06
N ASP A 18 17.24 -1.28 -11.81
CA ASP A 18 16.96 -0.87 -13.19
C ASP A 18 17.50 -1.87 -14.25
N GLY A 19 18.06 -3.00 -13.80
CA GLY A 19 18.73 -3.97 -14.66
C GLY A 19 20.26 -3.84 -14.67
N ASN A 20 20.80 -2.66 -14.36
CA ASN A 20 22.23 -2.37 -14.33
C ASN A 20 22.73 -2.16 -12.90
N GLN A 21 22.05 -1.32 -12.12
CA GLN A 21 22.44 -0.96 -10.76
C GLN A 21 21.24 -0.90 -9.80
N LYS A 22 21.55 -1.03 -8.51
CA LYS A 22 20.58 -0.88 -7.43
C LYS A 22 20.53 0.58 -7.02
N HIS A 23 19.34 1.17 -7.06
CA HIS A 23 19.05 2.53 -6.61
C HIS A 23 18.41 2.46 -5.23
N LEU A 24 19.03 3.09 -4.25
CA LEU A 24 18.52 3.21 -2.88
C LEU A 24 18.19 4.69 -2.61
N THR A 25 16.95 4.96 -2.28
CA THR A 25 16.45 6.32 -2.03
C THR A 25 15.82 6.38 -0.64
N GLU A 26 16.24 7.33 0.20
CA GLU A 26 15.50 7.64 1.44
C GLU A 26 14.20 8.36 1.06
N LEU A 27 13.09 7.85 1.56
CA LEU A 27 11.76 8.38 1.29
C LEU A 27 11.32 9.32 2.41
N PRO A 28 10.62 10.42 2.09
CA PRO A 28 9.98 11.26 3.09
C PRO A 28 8.89 10.48 3.85
N LEU A 29 8.65 10.88 5.10
CA LEU A 29 7.58 10.34 5.95
C LEU A 29 6.22 10.93 5.56
N GLU A 30 5.78 10.67 4.33
CA GLU A 30 4.52 11.13 3.77
C GLU A 30 3.77 9.98 3.10
N PRO A 31 2.44 10.07 2.93
CA PRO A 31 1.67 9.06 2.22
C PRO A 31 2.16 8.88 0.78
N LYS A 32 2.41 7.64 0.38
CA LYS A 32 2.80 7.27 -0.99
C LYS A 32 2.01 6.08 -1.51
N ILE A 33 1.82 6.04 -2.82
CA ILE A 33 1.28 4.90 -3.56
C ILE A 33 2.39 4.30 -4.44
N TRP A 34 2.45 2.96 -4.45
CA TRP A 34 3.38 2.22 -5.30
C TRP A 34 2.62 1.42 -6.35
N SER A 35 3.24 1.33 -7.53
CA SER A 35 2.77 0.54 -8.65
C SER A 35 3.98 -0.18 -9.24
N SER A 36 3.92 -1.52 -9.30
CA SER A 36 5.03 -2.34 -9.84
C SER A 36 5.41 -1.89 -11.25
N SER A 37 6.70 -1.61 -11.47
CA SER A 37 7.24 -1.21 -12.77
C SER A 37 7.06 -2.27 -13.85
N THR A 38 6.98 -3.55 -13.47
CA THR A 38 6.76 -4.66 -14.40
C THR A 38 5.29 -4.85 -14.80
N LEU A 39 4.34 -4.30 -14.03
CA LEU A 39 2.89 -4.46 -14.29
C LEU A 39 2.24 -3.20 -14.85
N TYR A 40 2.78 -2.02 -14.53
CA TYR A 40 2.16 -0.73 -14.85
C TYR A 40 3.12 0.17 -15.61
N ASN A 41 2.71 0.56 -16.81
CA ASN A 41 3.46 1.50 -17.65
C ASN A 41 3.39 2.94 -17.05
N PRO A 42 4.12 3.93 -17.60
CA PRO A 42 4.12 5.30 -17.09
C PRO A 42 2.73 5.96 -17.00
N SER A 43 1.85 5.79 -17.99
CA SER A 43 0.51 6.42 -17.96
C SER A 43 -0.40 5.80 -16.90
N MET A 44 -0.39 4.47 -16.76
CA MET A 44 -1.13 3.75 -15.72
C MET A 44 -0.68 4.18 -14.32
N ARG A 45 0.63 4.34 -14.11
CA ARG A 45 1.17 4.80 -12.81
C ARG A 45 0.74 6.23 -12.50
N THR A 46 0.70 7.09 -13.51
CA THR A 46 0.24 8.48 -13.38
C THR A 46 -1.23 8.53 -12.98
N GLU A 47 -2.09 7.74 -13.63
CA GLU A 47 -3.52 7.70 -13.29
C GLU A 47 -3.77 7.17 -11.88
N ARG A 48 -3.04 6.13 -11.46
CA ARG A 48 -3.09 5.63 -10.08
C ARG A 48 -2.61 6.65 -9.05
N ALA A 49 -1.59 7.45 -9.39
CA ALA A 49 -1.14 8.55 -8.55
C ALA A 49 -2.21 9.63 -8.43
N ASN A 50 -2.88 9.99 -9.53
CA ASN A 50 -3.98 10.95 -9.51
C ASN A 50 -5.14 10.48 -8.60
N TRP A 51 -5.58 9.22 -8.73
CA TRP A 51 -6.61 8.68 -7.82
C TRP A 51 -6.20 8.77 -6.35
N PHE A 52 -4.91 8.60 -6.05
CA PHE A 52 -4.39 8.72 -4.69
C PHE A 52 -4.33 10.16 -4.21
N GLU A 53 -3.97 11.12 -5.08
CA GLU A 53 -4.04 12.55 -4.75
C GLU A 53 -5.48 13.00 -4.48
N ASP A 54 -6.43 12.63 -5.34
CA ASP A 54 -7.86 12.92 -5.16
C ASP A 54 -8.39 12.30 -3.84
N PHE A 55 -7.99 11.06 -3.55
CA PHE A 55 -8.31 10.44 -2.26
C PHE A 55 -7.77 11.24 -1.08
N LYS A 56 -6.52 11.72 -1.15
CA LYS A 56 -5.91 12.50 -0.07
C LYS A 56 -6.56 13.87 0.12
N SER A 57 -7.03 14.52 -0.95
CA SER A 57 -7.73 15.81 -0.83
C SER A 57 -9.11 15.66 -0.22
N ASP A 58 -9.80 14.57 -0.56
CA ASP A 58 -11.23 14.44 -0.28
C ASP A 58 -11.52 13.72 1.05
N ASN A 59 -10.50 13.11 1.67
CA ASN A 59 -10.70 12.22 2.81
C ASN A 59 -9.76 12.53 3.98
N LYS A 60 -10.27 12.28 5.19
CA LYS A 60 -9.41 12.08 6.36
C LYS A 60 -8.61 10.79 6.16
N LEU A 61 -7.28 10.88 6.30
CA LEU A 61 -6.37 9.76 6.10
C LEU A 61 -6.36 8.81 7.30
N ASP A 62 -7.44 8.05 7.45
CA ASP A 62 -7.55 6.96 8.42
C ASP A 62 -7.61 5.58 7.75
N ALA A 63 -7.49 4.53 8.57
CA ALA A 63 -7.47 3.16 8.09
C ALA A 63 -8.75 2.77 7.32
N SER A 64 -9.92 3.23 7.74
CA SER A 64 -11.18 2.89 7.07
C SER A 64 -11.27 3.54 5.69
N ALA A 65 -10.91 4.83 5.59
CA ALA A 65 -10.88 5.56 4.33
C ALA A 65 -9.86 4.92 3.36
N LEU A 66 -8.66 4.57 3.84
CA LEU A 66 -7.63 3.92 3.03
C LEU A 66 -8.03 2.51 2.56
N LEU A 67 -8.75 1.75 3.39
CA LEU A 67 -9.28 0.45 3.00
C LEU A 67 -10.35 0.61 1.90
N ASN A 68 -11.23 1.60 2.03
CA ASN A 68 -12.22 1.91 1.00
C ASN A 68 -11.57 2.35 -0.32
N PHE A 69 -10.54 3.21 -0.26
CA PHE A 69 -9.73 3.57 -1.42
C PHE A 69 -9.18 2.32 -2.13
N HIS A 70 -8.56 1.40 -1.40
CA HIS A 70 -8.03 0.16 -1.99
C HIS A 70 -9.10 -0.67 -2.69
N LYS A 71 -10.34 -0.64 -2.23
CA LYS A 71 -11.46 -1.38 -2.82
C LYS A 71 -12.08 -0.71 -4.04
N THR A 72 -11.94 0.61 -4.17
CA THR A 72 -12.80 1.41 -5.07
C THR A 72 -12.05 2.28 -6.05
N ALA A 73 -10.79 2.62 -5.81
CA ALA A 73 -10.01 3.46 -6.72
C ALA A 73 -9.77 2.76 -8.07
N GLY A 74 -10.15 3.44 -9.15
CA GLY A 74 -10.16 2.87 -10.50
C GLY A 74 -11.21 1.80 -10.73
N LYS A 75 -12.30 1.75 -9.94
CA LYS A 75 -13.38 0.76 -10.10
C LYS A 75 -13.90 0.75 -11.54
N GLY A 76 -14.05 -0.46 -12.09
CA GLY A 76 -14.42 -0.69 -13.49
C GLY A 76 -13.23 -0.85 -14.43
N ASN A 77 -12.05 -0.36 -14.04
CA ASN A 77 -10.81 -0.57 -14.77
C ASN A 77 -10.15 -1.90 -14.36
N LEU A 78 -10.46 -2.97 -15.09
CA LEU A 78 -9.89 -4.30 -14.82
C LEU A 78 -8.40 -4.41 -15.19
N ASP A 79 -7.86 -3.47 -15.96
CA ASP A 79 -6.48 -3.51 -16.41
C ASP A 79 -5.53 -2.98 -15.32
N TYR A 80 -5.79 -1.78 -14.78
CA TYR A 80 -4.89 -1.12 -13.83
C TYR A 80 -5.57 -0.39 -12.67
N GLY A 81 -6.86 -0.69 -12.41
CA GLY A 81 -7.52 -0.33 -11.15
C GLY A 81 -6.77 -0.87 -9.92
N VAL A 82 -7.03 -0.31 -8.73
CA VAL A 82 -6.35 -0.79 -7.51
C VAL A 82 -6.69 -2.25 -7.22
N ILE A 83 -7.92 -2.67 -7.53
CA ILE A 83 -8.28 -4.07 -7.77
C ILE A 83 -8.24 -4.33 -9.27
N MET A 84 -7.22 -5.04 -9.76
CA MET A 84 -7.06 -5.42 -11.16
C MET A 84 -7.46 -6.88 -11.42
N ASN A 85 -7.86 -7.19 -12.66
CA ASN A 85 -8.14 -8.53 -13.14
C ASN A 85 -7.90 -8.66 -14.65
N ARG A 86 -6.65 -8.97 -15.04
CA ARG A 86 -6.21 -9.23 -16.42
C ARG A 86 -6.34 -10.71 -16.82
N TYR A 87 -7.31 -11.42 -16.25
CA TYR A 87 -7.52 -12.87 -16.39
C TYR A 87 -6.38 -13.74 -15.80
N LEU A 88 -5.17 -13.68 -16.34
CA LEU A 88 -4.00 -14.43 -15.85
C LEU A 88 -3.41 -13.83 -14.57
N VAL A 89 -3.46 -12.51 -14.44
CA VAL A 89 -2.94 -11.76 -13.29
C VAL A 89 -4.06 -10.93 -12.69
N ARG A 90 -4.32 -11.11 -11.40
CA ARG A 90 -5.40 -10.41 -10.69
C ARG A 90 -5.05 -10.17 -9.23
N THR A 91 -5.67 -9.16 -8.65
CA THR A 91 -5.62 -8.91 -7.20
C THR A 91 -6.42 -10.01 -6.50
N THR A 92 -5.77 -10.74 -5.58
CA THR A 92 -6.39 -11.86 -4.86
C THR A 92 -6.74 -11.52 -3.41
N SER A 93 -6.08 -10.51 -2.84
CA SER A 93 -6.32 -10.08 -1.47
C SER A 93 -5.97 -8.61 -1.25
N ILE A 94 -6.48 -8.07 -0.14
CA ILE A 94 -6.06 -6.80 0.44
C ILE A 94 -5.51 -7.12 1.83
N THR A 95 -4.34 -6.59 2.15
CA THR A 95 -3.79 -6.62 3.51
C THR A 95 -3.55 -5.18 3.96
N GLN A 96 -4.14 -4.80 5.08
CA GLN A 96 -3.91 -3.51 5.72
C GLN A 96 -3.27 -3.75 7.09
N ILE A 97 -2.25 -2.96 7.42
CA ILE A 97 -1.62 -2.96 8.72
C ILE A 97 -1.71 -1.54 9.28
N GLU A 98 -2.36 -1.39 10.43
CA GLU A 98 -2.41 -0.15 11.19
C GLU A 98 -1.65 -0.34 12.51
N LYS A 99 -0.59 0.46 12.73
CA LYS A 99 0.14 0.46 14.00
C LYS A 99 -0.21 1.71 14.81
N LYS A 100 -0.71 1.51 16.03
CA LYS A 100 -1.02 2.56 17.01
C LYS A 100 -0.44 2.17 18.36
N GLY A 101 0.51 2.97 18.86
CA GLY A 101 1.25 2.65 20.08
C GLY A 101 1.86 1.24 20.02
N ASN A 102 1.43 0.38 20.94
CA ASN A 102 2.00 -0.96 21.14
C ASN A 102 1.21 -2.04 20.40
N CYS A 103 0.26 -1.66 19.56
CA CYS A 103 -0.58 -2.58 18.81
C CYS A 103 -0.37 -2.40 17.32
N ALA A 104 -0.21 -3.51 16.59
CA ALA A 104 -0.42 -3.56 15.15
C ALA A 104 -1.67 -4.38 14.86
N ASN A 105 -2.64 -3.74 14.23
CA ASN A 105 -3.86 -4.39 13.73
C ASN A 105 -3.64 -4.72 12.26
N MET A 106 -3.70 -6.00 11.93
CA MET A 106 -3.71 -6.50 10.57
C MET A 106 -5.15 -6.84 10.20
N HIS A 107 -5.62 -6.30 9.09
CA HIS A 107 -6.83 -6.71 8.39
C HIS A 107 -6.44 -7.38 7.08
N TYR A 108 -6.95 -8.59 6.86
CA TYR A 108 -6.74 -9.37 5.65
C TYR A 108 -8.10 -9.68 5.03
N GLU A 109 -8.21 -9.43 3.72
CA GLU A 109 -9.40 -9.76 2.94
C GLU A 109 -9.00 -10.58 1.72
N ASN A 110 -9.53 -11.80 1.62
CA ASN A 110 -9.43 -12.64 0.44
C ASN A 110 -10.56 -12.32 -0.52
N LEU A 111 -10.23 -11.66 -1.63
CA LEU A 111 -11.19 -11.23 -2.64
C LEU A 111 -11.78 -12.40 -3.45
N LEU A 112 -11.12 -13.56 -3.46
CA LEU A 112 -11.57 -14.73 -4.20
C LEU A 112 -12.60 -15.55 -3.42
N LYS A 113 -12.48 -15.58 -2.09
CA LYS A 113 -13.35 -16.37 -1.19
C LYS A 113 -14.34 -15.51 -0.42
N GLY A 114 -14.22 -14.18 -0.48
CA GLY A 114 -15.01 -13.25 0.35
C GLY A 114 -14.73 -13.40 1.85
N GLN A 115 -13.53 -13.88 2.22
CA GLN A 115 -13.17 -14.13 3.61
C GLN A 115 -12.38 -12.95 4.17
N GLN A 116 -12.71 -12.53 5.39
CA GLN A 116 -11.99 -11.47 6.09
C GLN A 116 -11.47 -11.98 7.44
N VAL A 117 -10.24 -11.62 7.78
CA VAL A 117 -9.59 -11.99 9.04
C VAL A 117 -8.89 -10.75 9.59
N SER A 118 -9.14 -10.45 10.86
CA SER A 118 -8.40 -9.42 11.59
C SER A 118 -7.58 -10.05 12.72
N LYS A 119 -6.34 -9.60 12.90
CA LYS A 119 -5.45 -10.01 13.97
C LYS A 119 -4.79 -8.79 14.60
N THR A 120 -4.67 -8.79 15.93
CA THR A 120 -3.94 -7.75 16.66
C THR A 120 -2.67 -8.36 17.24
N LEU A 121 -1.53 -7.79 16.88
CA LEU A 121 -0.24 -8.09 17.47
C LEU A 121 0.05 -7.03 18.53
N LYS A 122 0.33 -7.46 19.76
CA LYS A 122 0.74 -6.58 20.86
C LYS A 122 2.24 -6.68 21.04
N PHE A 123 2.92 -5.54 21.04
CA PHE A 123 4.33 -5.43 21.33
C PHE A 123 4.54 -5.13 22.82
N PRO A 124 5.56 -5.72 23.46
CA PRO A 124 5.81 -5.53 24.89
C PRO A 124 6.21 -4.09 25.25
N VAL A 125 6.73 -3.32 24.29
CA VAL A 125 7.13 -1.90 24.45
C VAL A 125 6.65 -1.12 23.22
N THR A 126 6.41 0.19 23.40
CA THR A 126 6.18 1.10 22.29
C THR A 126 7.43 1.17 21.42
N VAL A 127 7.43 0.44 20.30
CA VAL A 127 8.43 0.65 19.26
C VAL A 127 7.99 1.91 18.51
N ASN A 128 8.69 3.02 18.75
CA ASN A 128 8.45 4.37 18.22
C ASN A 128 7.13 5.01 18.66
N GLY A 129 7.19 5.78 19.74
CA GLY A 129 6.19 6.78 20.13
C GLY A 129 6.75 8.17 19.93
#